data_AF-A0A554P8P7-F1
#
_entry.id   AF-A0A554P8P7-F1
#
_cell.length_a   1.000
_cell.length_b   1.000
_cell.length_c   1.000
_cell.angle_alpha   90.00
_cell.angle_beta   90.00
_cell.angle_gamma   90.00
#
_symmetry.space_group_name_H-M   'P 1'
#
loop_
_entity.id
_entity.type
_entity.pdbx_description
1 polymer ?
#
loop_
_entity_poly.entity_id
_entity_poly.type
_entity_poly.pdbx_seq_one_letter_code
_entity_poly.pdbx_strand_id
1 'polypeptide(L)' 'MARKDPQFNLRLPEELKQWVENEAQKNFRSQTAEVVFALMEEKKRREQAMA' A
#
# COMPACT_ATOMS: atom_id res chain seq x y z
N MET A 1 7.58 3.16 -23.34
CA MET A 1 8.23 2.23 -22.39
C MET A 1 7.20 1.84 -21.35
N ALA A 2 6.63 0.65 -21.47
CA ALA A 2 5.60 0.15 -20.56
C ALA A 2 6.19 -0.01 -19.16
N ARG A 3 5.63 0.69 -18.17
CA ARG A 3 5.95 0.46 -16.75
C ARG A 3 5.70 -1.03 -16.49
N LYS A 4 6.74 -1.75 -16.08
CA LYS A 4 6.70 -3.20 -15.76
C LYS A 4 6.06 -3.47 -14.40
N ASP A 5 5.42 -2.47 -13.80
CA ASP A 5 4.72 -2.62 -12.54
C ASP A 5 3.38 -3.33 -12.82
N PRO A 6 3.18 -4.57 -12.34
CA PRO A 6 1.90 -5.26 -12.50
C PRO A 6 0.79 -4.44 -11.83
N GLN A 7 -0.17 -3.98 -12.64
CA GLN A 7 -1.31 -3.21 -12.14
C GLN A 7 -2.29 -4.15 -11.44
N PHE A 8 -2.28 -4.16 -10.12
CA PHE A 8 -3.19 -4.96 -9.32
C PHE A 8 -4.54 -4.23 -9.23
N ASN A 9 -5.56 -4.71 -9.95
CA ASN A 9 -6.94 -4.24 -9.78
C ASN A 9 -7.51 -4.81 -8.47
N LEU A 10 -7.13 -4.19 -7.36
CA LEU A 10 -7.58 -4.58 -6.02
C LEU A 10 -8.99 -4.00 -5.78
N ARG A 11 -9.99 -4.88 -5.60
CA ARG A 11 -11.30 -4.46 -5.07
C ARG A 11 -11.17 -4.35 -3.56
N LEU A 12 -10.92 -3.14 -3.09
CA LEU A 12 -10.87 -2.83 -1.67
C LEU A 12 -12.28 -2.51 -1.16
N PRO A 13 -12.63 -2.94 0.07
CA PRO A 13 -13.77 -2.41 0.80
C PRO A 13 -13.65 -0.89 0.94
N GLU A 14 -14.77 -0.17 0.88
CA GLU A 14 -14.79 1.30 0.88
C GLU A 14 -14.13 1.88 2.14
N GLU A 15 -14.32 1.22 3.28
CA GLU A 15 -13.69 1.57 4.56
C GLU A 15 -12.15 1.56 4.50
N LEU A 16 -11.58 0.53 3.88
CA LEU A 16 -10.14 0.37 3.70
C LEU A 16 -9.58 1.43 2.74
N LYS A 17 -10.33 1.76 1.69
CA LYS A 17 -9.96 2.84 0.76
C LYS A 17 -9.94 4.20 1.47
N GLN A 18 -10.97 4.51 2.27
CA GLN A 18 -11.04 5.76 3.02
C GLN A 18 -9.91 5.88 4.05
N TRP A 19 -9.55 4.78 4.72
CA TRP A 19 -8.43 4.76 5.65
C TRP A 19 -7.10 5.04 4.94
N VAL A 20 -6.82 4.36 3.83
CA VAL A 20 -5.64 4.58 2.99
C VAL A 20 -5.58 6.01 2.45
N GLU A 21 -6.71 6.57 2.02
CA GLU A 21 -6.78 7.94 1.50
C GLU A 21 -6.44 8.97 2.59
N ASN A 22 -6.94 8.75 3.81
CA ASN A 22 -6.59 9.57 4.97
C ASN A 22 -5.11 9.46 5.36
N GLU A 23 -4.53 8.26 5.36
CA GLU A 23 -3.10 8.08 5.64
C GLU A 23 -2.22 8.70 4.56
N ALA A 24 -2.55 8.45 3.29
CA ALA A 24 -1.85 9.02 2.14
C ALA A 24 -1.84 10.55 2.21
N GLN A 25 -2.97 11.16 2.58
CA GLN A 25 -3.08 12.62 2.74
C GLN A 25 -2.26 13.14 3.93
N LYS A 26 -2.18 12.39 5.05
CA LYS A 26 -1.33 12.74 6.19
C LYS A 26 0.16 12.63 5.87
N ASN A 27 0.55 11.61 5.10
CA ASN A 27 1.94 11.32 4.77
C ASN A 27 2.41 12.01 3.47
N PHE A 28 1.59 12.86 2.86
CA PHE A 28 1.87 13.56 1.59
C PHE A 28 2.26 12.59 0.46
N ARG A 29 1.61 11.42 0.41
CA ARG A 29 1.85 10.36 -0.57
C ARG A 29 0.60 10.11 -1.41
N SER A 30 0.78 9.54 -2.60
CA SER A 30 -0.35 9.03 -3.38
C SER A 30 -0.94 7.79 -2.70
N GLN A 31 -2.25 7.56 -2.82
CA GLN A 31 -2.93 6.38 -2.26
C GLN A 31 -2.21 5.07 -2.62
N THR A 32 -1.79 4.93 -3.87
CA THR A 32 -1.03 3.76 -4.34
C THR A 32 0.33 3.63 -3.65
N ALA A 33 1.02 4.75 -3.43
CA ALA A 33 2.32 4.74 -2.76
C ALA A 33 2.17 4.35 -1.28
N GLU A 34 1.07 4.76 -0.62
CA GLU A 34 0.81 4.37 0.76
C GLU A 34 0.46 2.89 0.89
N VAL A 35 -0.40 2.36 0.02
CA VAL A 35 -0.72 0.92 0.00
C VAL A 35 0.55 0.08 -0.19
N VAL A 36 1.41 0.50 -1.13
CA VAL A 36 2.69 -0.17 -1.39
C VAL A 36 3.63 -0.06 -0.18
N PHE A 37 3.67 1.09 0.49
CA PHE A 37 4.49 1.29 1.68
C PHE A 37 4.01 0.42 2.84
N ALA A 38 2.72 0.43 3.16
CA ALA A 38 2.12 -0.41 4.19
C ALA A 38 2.34 -1.91 3.91
N LEU A 39 2.19 -2.35 2.66
CA LEU A 39 2.50 -3.72 2.24
C LEU A 39 3.98 -4.06 2.41
N MET A 40 4.89 -3.15 2.07
CA MET A 40 6.33 -3.35 2.26
C MET A 40 6.72 -3.41 3.74
N GLU A 41 6.16 -2.53 4.58
CA GLU A 41 6.38 -2.55 6.03
C GLU A 41 5.88 -3.84 6.65
N GLU A 42 4.65 -4.25 6.33
CA GLU A 42 4.08 -5.51 6.84
C GLU A 42 4.87 -6.72 6.35
N LYS A 43 5.34 -6.72 5.10
CA LYS A 43 6.24 -7.76 4.58
C LYS A 43 7.54 -7.82 5.40
N LYS A 44 8.20 -6.68 5.60
CA LYS A 44 9.45 -6.59 6.37
C LYS A 44 9.25 -7.05 7.81
N ARG A 45 8.14 -6.67 8.43
CA ARG A 45 7.77 -7.08 9.79
C ARG A 45 7.58 -8.59 9.90
N ARG A 46 6.91 -9.21 8.92
CA ARG A 46 6.71 -10.68 8.87
C ARG A 46 8.01 -11.43 8.62
N GLU A 47 8.86 -10.93 7.72
CA GLU A 47 10.19 -11.53 7.50
C GLU A 47 11.07 -11.45 8.75
N GLN A 48 11.06 -10.31 9.47
CA GLN A 48 11.81 -10.15 10.71
C GLN A 48 11.25 -10.99 11.87
N ALA A 49 9.95 -11.28 11.89
CA ALA A 49 9.34 -12.14 12.90
C ALA A 49 9.56 -13.64 12.64
N MET A 50 9.99 -14.01 11.42
CA MET A 50 10.30 -15.39 11.04
C MET A 50 11.81 -15.72 11.05
N ALA A 51 12.67 -14.76 11.41
CA ALA A 51 14.12 -14.93 11.57
C ALA A 51 14.50 -15.05 13.04
#